data_AF-A0A714KM77-F1
#
_entry.id   AF-A0A714KM77-F1
#
_cell.length_a   1.000
_cell.length_b   1.000
_cell.length_c   1.000
_cell.angle_alpha   90.00
_cell.angle_beta   90.00
_cell.angle_gamma   90.00
#
_symmetry.space_group_name_H-M   'P 1'
#
loop_
_entity.id
_entity.type
_entity.pdbx_description
1 polymer ?
#
loop_
_entity_poly.entity_id
_entity_poly.type
_entity_poly.pdbx_seq_one_letter_code
_entity_poly.pdbx_strand_id
1 'polypeptide(L)' 'MRMAAMHSGGKTIQLNAGHYQAKIVTVGAGLAELTHHGRHVVIPHKPEEIPMAHLGKVLIPWPNRVTNG' A
#
# COMPACT_ATOMS: atom_id res chain seq x y z
N MET A 1 -23.67 -12.04 -13.32
CA MET A 1 -22.23 -12.28 -13.58
C MET A 1 -21.44 -11.42 -12.59
N ARG A 2 -20.86 -12.01 -11.54
CA ARG A 2 -19.99 -11.24 -10.62
C ARG A 2 -18.71 -10.93 -11.38
N MET A 3 -18.46 -9.67 -11.71
CA MET A 3 -17.14 -9.26 -12.16
C MET A 3 -16.16 -9.65 -11.04
N ALA A 4 -15.14 -10.45 -11.35
CA ALA A 4 -14.03 -10.62 -10.43
C ALA A 4 -13.54 -9.22 -10.05
N ALA A 5 -13.50 -8.91 -8.75
CA ALA A 5 -13.03 -7.61 -8.29
C ALA A 5 -11.64 -7.39 -8.88
N MET A 6 -11.51 -6.41 -9.79
CA MET A 6 -10.23 -6.07 -10.40
C MET A 6 -9.28 -5.68 -9.27
N HIS A 7 -8.16 -6.39 -9.14
CA HIS A 7 -7.15 -6.12 -8.12
C HIS A 7 -6.46 -4.79 -8.46
N SER A 8 -7.02 -3.71 -7.96
CA SER A 8 -6.68 -2.35 -8.42
C SER A 8 -5.27 -1.92 -7.94
N GLY A 9 -4.70 -2.62 -6.95
CA GLY A 9 -3.33 -2.45 -6.48
C GLY A 9 -2.24 -3.11 -7.35
N GLY A 10 -2.59 -3.87 -8.38
CA GLY A 10 -1.62 -4.64 -9.18
C GLY A 10 -1.19 -5.97 -8.56
N LYS A 11 0.10 -6.24 -8.41
CA LYS A 11 0.59 -7.45 -7.73
C LYS A 11 0.81 -7.13 -6.25
N THR A 12 0.37 -8.02 -5.37
CA THR A 12 0.77 -8.00 -3.95
C THR A 12 2.07 -8.77 -3.76
N ILE A 13 3.07 -8.14 -3.14
CA ILE A 13 4.36 -8.70 -2.77
C ILE A 13 4.38 -8.81 -1.24
N GLN A 14 4.69 -10.00 -0.73
CA GLN A 14 4.84 -10.24 0.71
C GLN A 14 6.32 -10.33 1.06
N LEU A 15 6.73 -9.61 2.11
CA LEU A 15 8.09 -9.63 2.64
C LEU A 15 8.05 -10.04 4.10
N ASN A 16 9.02 -10.84 4.54
CA ASN A 16 9.18 -11.27 5.92
C ASN A 16 10.64 -11.03 6.37
N ALA A 17 10.83 -10.46 7.56
CA ALA A 17 12.15 -10.24 8.15
C ALA A 17 12.07 -10.28 9.68
N GLY A 18 12.54 -11.37 10.30
CA GLY A 18 12.36 -11.60 11.73
C GLY A 18 10.87 -11.57 12.10
N HIS A 19 10.50 -10.69 13.03
CA HIS A 19 9.10 -10.50 13.44
C HIS A 19 8.32 -9.50 12.59
N TYR A 20 8.92 -8.94 11.54
CA TYR A 20 8.25 -8.05 10.61
C TYR A 20 7.64 -8.82 9.43
N GLN A 21 6.43 -8.41 9.04
CA GLN A 21 5.79 -8.82 7.80
C GLN A 21 5.23 -7.59 7.08
N ALA A 22 5.47 -7.48 5.78
CA ALA A 22 4.97 -6.38 4.97
C ALA A 22 4.21 -6.90 3.74
N LYS A 23 3.15 -6.19 3.36
CA LYS A 23 2.48 -6.35 2.06
C LYS A 23 2.65 -5.08 1.24
N ILE A 24 3.23 -5.22 0.07
CA ILE A 24 3.46 -4.13 -0.89
C ILE A 24 2.58 -4.37 -2.11
N VAL A 25 1.90 -3.34 -2.60
CA VAL A 25 1.18 -3.34 -3.88
C VAL A 25 2.02 -2.64 -4.94
N THR A 26 2.08 -3.19 -6.16
CA THR A 26 2.94 -2.62 -7.21
C THR A 26 2.43 -1.29 -7.77
N VAL A 27 1.12 -1.05 -7.79
CA VAL A 27 0.57 0.24 -8.20
C VAL A 27 0.90 1.30 -7.15
N GLY A 28 1.61 2.35 -7.55
CA GLY A 28 2.05 3.42 -6.66
C GLY A 28 3.09 3.01 -5.61
N ALA A 29 3.68 1.81 -5.75
CA ALA A 29 4.63 1.22 -4.80
C ALA A 29 4.11 1.27 -3.34
N GLY A 30 2.82 0.98 -3.15
CA GLY A 30 2.14 1.23 -1.88
C GLY A 30 2.44 0.18 -0.81
N LEU A 31 2.67 0.62 0.42
CA LEU A 31 2.68 -0.22 1.62
C LEU A 31 1.22 -0.47 2.07
N ALA A 32 0.71 -1.67 1.80
CA ALA A 32 -0.66 -2.05 2.18
C ALA A 32 -0.77 -2.49 3.65
N GLU A 33 0.28 -3.14 4.16
CA GLU A 33 0.31 -3.63 5.53
C GLU A 33 1.76 -3.69 6.03
N LEU A 34 1.97 -3.36 7.29
CA LEU A 34 3.20 -3.64 8.03
C LEU A 34 2.83 -4.11 9.43
N THR A 35 3.33 -5.28 9.82
CA THR A 35 3.17 -5.82 11.18
C THR A 35 4.52 -6.05 11.84
N HIS A 36 4.54 -5.95 13.17
CA HIS A 36 5.66 -6.37 14.03
C HIS A 36 5.07 -7.23 15.16
N HIS A 37 5.55 -8.48 15.31
CA HIS A 37 4.94 -9.47 16.20
C HIS A 37 3.43 -9.64 15.97
N GLY A 38 3.00 -9.65 14.70
CA GLY A 38 1.59 -9.80 14.33
C GLY A 38 0.70 -8.58 14.62
N ARG A 39 1.26 -7.49 15.17
CA ARG A 39 0.53 -6.25 15.41
C ARG A 39 0.76 -5.27 14.27
N HIS A 40 -0.30 -4.70 13.70
CA HIS A 40 -0.17 -3.62 12.73
C HIS A 40 0.54 -2.41 13.35
N VAL A 41 1.55 -1.90 12.63
CA VAL A 41 2.31 -0.69 13.01
C VAL A 41 2.05 0.48 12.05
N VAL A 42 1.19 0.28 11.06
CA VAL A 42 0.63 1.29 10.15
C VAL A 42 -0.88 1.09 10.06
N ILE A 43 -1.60 2.05 9.48
CA ILE A 43 -3.02 1.85 9.13
C ILE A 43 -3.06 0.94 7.89
N PRO A 44 -3.61 -0.28 7.98
CA PRO A 44 -3.66 -1.19 6.84
C PRO A 44 -4.78 -0.81 5.86
N HIS A 45 -4.64 -1.23 4.61
CA HIS A 45 -5.73 -1.27 3.64
C HIS A 45 -5.74 -2.60 2.87
N LYS A 46 -6.86 -2.92 2.23
CA LYS A 46 -6.96 -4.13 1.41
C LYS A 46 -6.13 -3.96 0.13
N PRO A 47 -5.19 -4.86 -0.19
CA PRO A 47 -4.38 -4.77 -1.41
C PRO A 47 -5.20 -4.76 -2.72
N GLU A 48 -6.40 -5.34 -2.69
CA GLU A 48 -7.31 -5.43 -3.83
C GLU A 48 -8.01 -4.09 -4.16
N GLU A 49 -8.03 -3.16 -3.20
CA GLU A 49 -8.77 -1.89 -3.26
C GLU A 49 -7.82 -0.70 -3.45
N ILE A 50 -8.33 0.39 -4.03
CA ILE A 50 -7.58 1.66 -4.06
C ILE A 50 -7.60 2.24 -2.64
N PRO A 51 -6.44 2.50 -2.01
CA PRO A 51 -6.39 3.06 -0.67
C PRO A 51 -6.97 4.47 -0.61
N MET A 52 -7.58 4.80 0.54
CA MET A 52 -8.04 6.15 0.83
C MET A 52 -6.88 7.15 0.79
N ALA A 53 -7.06 8.23 0.04
CA ALA A 53 -6.07 9.30 -0.13
C ALA A 53 -4.66 8.76 -0.52
N HIS A 54 -3.67 9.03 0.33
CA HIS A 54 -2.26 8.73 0.10
C HIS A 54 -1.73 7.61 1.00
N LEU A 55 -2.60 6.83 1.65
CA LEU A 55 -2.19 5.78 2.59
C LEU A 55 -1.20 4.80 1.94
N GLY A 56 -0.02 4.69 2.57
CA GLY A 56 1.04 3.77 2.16
C GLY A 56 1.74 4.09 0.85
N LYS A 57 1.29 5.10 0.08
CA LYS A 57 1.84 5.41 -1.25
C LYS A 57 3.19 6.11 -1.17
N VAL A 58 4.03 5.85 -2.16
CA VAL A 58 5.22 6.66 -2.43
C VAL A 58 4.79 7.97 -3.08
N LEU A 59 5.21 9.11 -2.54
CA LEU A 59 4.83 10.44 -3.01
C LEU A 59 6.01 11.08 -3.75
N ILE A 60 5.92 11.10 -5.08
CA ILE A 60 6.98 11.56 -5.99
C ILE A 60 6.39 12.27 -7.22
N PRO A 61 7.17 13.13 -7.91
CA PRO A 61 8.52 13.58 -7.57
C PRO A 61 8.55 14.68 -6.51
N TRP A 62 7.49 15.48 -6.39
CA TRP A 62 7.42 16.58 -5.44
C TRP A 62 6.28 16.32 -4.47
N PRO A 63 6.55 15.73 -3.30
CA PRO A 63 5.51 15.55 -2.31
C PRO A 63 5.07 16.92 -1.79
N ASN A 64 3.81 17.00 -1.36
CA ASN A 64 3.21 18.22 -0.82
C ASN A 64 3.14 19.34 -1.88
N ARG A 65 3.18 20.60 -1.46
CA ARG A 65 2.87 21.76 -2.31
C ARG A 65 4.12 22.31 -2.98
N VAL A 66 4.02 22.57 -4.28
CA VAL A 66 4.99 23.39 -5.02
C VAL A 66 4.31 24.71 -5.37
N THR A 67 4.96 25.82 -5.04
CA THR A 67 4.37 27.15 -5.28
C THR A 67 4.49 27.47 -6.76
N ASN A 68 3.35 27.72 -7.42
CA ASN A 68 3.23 27.96 -8.86
C ASN A 68 3.46 26.72 -9.75
N GLY A 69 3.30 25.52 -9.18
CA GLY A 69 3.68 24.26 -9.82
C GLY A 69 5.16 23.96 -9.65
#